data_AF-A0A2U1PQW0-F1
#
_entry.id   AF-A0A2U1PQW0-F1
#
_cell.length_a   1.000
_cell.length_b   1.000
_cell.length_c   1.000
_cell.angle_alpha   90.00
_cell.angle_beta   90.00
_cell.angle_gamma   90.00
#
_symmetry.space_group_name_H-M   'P 1'
#
loop_
_entity.id
_entity.type
_entity.pdbx_description
1 polymer ?
#
loop_
_entity_poly.entity_id
_entity_poly.type
_entity_poly.pdbx_seq_one_letter_code
_entity_poly.pdbx_strand_id
1 'polypeptide(L)'
;MAYVAHFFKLLQFLSLFSVSTLSWPPPFYFWPLFFFGQFLNFRVYQLLGEAGTYYGVRFGKNIPWVTEFPFGTIKDPQYVGSIMSLLACIQWVPFMYIFLWVLGYIFMILVESKEDPASRAKPLS
;
A
#
# COMPACT_ATOMS: atom_id res chain seq x y z
N MET A 1 -15.63 -9.70 -8.81
CA MET A 1 -14.55 -8.72 -8.59
C MET A 1 -13.36 -9.33 -7.86
N ALA A 2 -13.53 -9.95 -6.68
CA ALA A 2 -12.41 -10.51 -5.89
C ALA A 2 -11.54 -11.53 -6.65
N TYR A 3 -12.12 -12.53 -7.33
CA TYR A 3 -11.35 -13.53 -8.08
C TYR A 3 -10.47 -12.94 -9.19
N VAL A 4 -10.97 -11.92 -9.89
CA VAL A 4 -10.23 -11.22 -10.94
C VAL A 4 -9.04 -10.46 -10.33
N ALA A 5 -9.25 -9.79 -9.20
CA ALA A 5 -8.18 -9.12 -8.47
C ALA A 5 -7.12 -10.12 -7.96
N HIS A 6 -7.53 -11.26 -7.41
CA HIS A 6 -6.60 -12.33 -7.00
C HIS A 6 -5.81 -12.90 -8.18
N PHE A 7 -6.46 -13.11 -9.32
CA PHE A 7 -5.79 -13.56 -10.54
C PHE A 7 -4.72 -12.56 -11.00
N PHE A 8 -5.07 -11.26 -11.09
CA PHE A 8 -4.07 -10.23 -11.42
C PHE A 8 -2.97 -10.12 -10.38
N LYS A 9 -3.27 -10.35 -9.10
CA LYS A 9 -2.27 -10.36 -8.03
C LYS A 9 -1.31 -11.55 -8.16
N LEU A 10 -1.83 -12.73 -8.51
CA LEU A 10 -1.01 -13.90 -8.80
C LEU A 10 -0.10 -13.64 -10.01
N LEU A 11 -0.67 -13.12 -11.10
CA LEU A 11 0.09 -12.75 -12.29
C LEU A 11 1.19 -11.73 -11.96
N GLN A 12 0.88 -10.73 -11.13
CA GLN A 12 1.86 -9.77 -10.65
C GLN A 12 3.02 -10.45 -9.90
N PHE A 13 2.73 -11.39 -8.98
CA PHE A 13 3.77 -12.13 -8.27
C PHE A 13 4.63 -12.98 -9.20
N LEU A 14 4.02 -13.67 -10.17
CA LEU A 14 4.74 -14.46 -11.17
C LEU A 14 5.65 -13.59 -12.02
N SER A 15 5.15 -12.44 -12.50
CA SER A 15 5.93 -11.48 -13.29
C SER A 15 7.07 -10.85 -12.50
N LEU A 16 6.89 -10.58 -11.20
CA LEU A 16 7.97 -10.09 -10.35
C LEU A 16 9.02 -11.17 -10.11
N PHE A 17 8.59 -12.40 -9.81
CA PHE A 17 9.50 -13.51 -9.57
C PHE A 17 10.34 -13.86 -10.81
N SER A 18 9.75 -13.78 -12.01
CA SER A 18 10.45 -14.08 -13.26
C SER A 18 11.59 -13.10 -13.58
N VAL A 19 11.55 -11.88 -13.04
CA VAL A 19 12.59 -10.85 -13.22
C VAL A 19 13.47 -10.66 -11.98
N SER A 20 13.19 -11.36 -10.89
CA SER A 20 13.91 -11.19 -9.61
C SER A 20 15.14 -12.08 -9.51
N THR A 21 16.23 -11.54 -9.00
CA THR A 21 17.44 -12.31 -8.66
C THR A 21 17.55 -12.44 -7.15
N LEU A 22 16.93 -13.48 -6.58
CA LEU A 22 16.94 -13.72 -5.14
C LEU A 22 18.33 -14.17 -4.67
N SER A 23 18.78 -13.57 -3.57
CA SER A 23 20.06 -13.88 -2.93
C SER A 23 19.91 -13.94 -1.41
N TRP A 24 20.71 -14.80 -0.78
CA TRP A 24 20.77 -14.97 0.67
C TRP A 24 22.19 -14.72 1.17
N PRO A 25 22.37 -13.97 2.28
CA PRO A 25 21.34 -13.29 3.08
C PRO A 25 20.82 -12.00 2.43
N PRO A 26 19.58 -11.55 2.78
CA PRO A 26 19.12 -10.21 2.42
C PRO A 26 20.02 -9.13 3.03
N PRO A 27 20.11 -7.96 2.40
CA PRO A 27 20.84 -6.83 2.95
C PRO A 27 20.21 -6.35 4.26
N PHE A 28 21.01 -5.81 5.20
CA PHE A 28 20.52 -5.43 6.52
C PHE A 28 19.37 -4.41 6.50
N TYR A 29 19.34 -3.50 5.53
CA TYR A 29 18.25 -2.53 5.38
C TYR A 29 16.90 -3.16 5.01
N PHE A 30 16.92 -4.39 4.46
CA PHE A 30 15.71 -5.09 4.04
C PHE A 30 14.74 -5.26 5.22
N TRP A 31 15.24 -5.79 6.34
CA TRP A 31 14.41 -6.16 7.48
C TRP A 31 13.63 -4.98 8.08
N PRO A 32 14.26 -3.86 8.49
CA PRO A 32 13.51 -2.75 9.08
C PRO A 32 12.54 -2.12 8.07
N LEU A 33 12.95 -1.95 6.80
CA LEU A 33 12.10 -1.36 5.77
C LEU A 33 10.88 -2.23 5.45
N PHE A 34 11.11 -3.52 5.25
CA PHE A 34 10.06 -4.46 4.89
C PHE A 34 9.09 -4.66 6.05
N PHE A 35 9.59 -4.97 7.25
CA PHE A 35 8.72 -5.22 8.39
C PHE A 35 7.94 -3.98 8.81
N PHE A 36 8.56 -2.81 8.84
CA PHE A 36 7.84 -1.59 9.18
C PHE A 36 6.82 -1.22 8.10
N GLY A 37 7.17 -1.38 6.81
CA GLY A 37 6.25 -1.16 5.72
C GLY A 37 5.03 -2.10 5.74
N GLN A 38 5.26 -3.38 6.01
CA GLN A 38 4.17 -4.36 6.18
C GLN A 38 3.35 -4.09 7.44
N PHE A 39 3.98 -3.67 8.54
CA PHE A 39 3.28 -3.27 9.76
C PHE A 39 2.31 -2.12 9.50
N LEU A 40 2.72 -1.07 8.78
CA LEU A 40 1.83 0.03 8.39
C LEU A 40 0.64 -0.48 7.57
N ASN A 41 0.88 -1.31 6.55
CA ASN A 41 -0.17 -1.88 5.72
C ASN A 41 -1.15 -2.72 6.55
N PHE A 42 -0.65 -3.59 7.43
CA PHE A 42 -1.48 -4.42 8.30
C PHE A 42 -2.33 -3.56 9.25
N ARG A 43 -1.75 -2.52 9.85
CA ARG A 43 -2.47 -1.58 10.72
C ARG A 43 -3.58 -0.83 9.98
N VAL A 44 -3.35 -0.42 8.74
CA VAL A 44 -4.39 0.18 7.90
C VAL A 44 -5.56 -0.79 7.70
N TYR A 45 -5.29 -2.03 7.31
CA TYR A 45 -6.33 -3.06 7.17
C TYR A 45 -7.06 -3.35 8.48
N GLN A 46 -6.34 -3.39 9.60
CA GLN A 46 -6.94 -3.63 10.91
C GLN A 46 -7.93 -2.52 11.30
N LEU A 47 -7.63 -1.26 10.97
CA LEU A 47 -8.45 -0.10 11.36
C LEU A 47 -9.60 0.17 10.39
N LEU A 48 -9.35 0.07 9.08
CA LEU A 48 -10.35 0.41 8.05
C LEU A 48 -11.13 -0.81 7.52
N GLY A 49 -10.60 -2.01 7.73
CA GLY A 49 -11.10 -3.23 7.11
C GLY A 49 -10.98 -3.22 5.58
N GLU A 50 -11.40 -4.32 4.96
CA GLU A 50 -11.41 -4.45 3.50
C GLU A 50 -12.20 -3.30 2.83
N ALA A 51 -13.36 -2.97 3.38
CA ALA A 51 -14.23 -1.96 2.80
C ALA A 51 -13.61 -0.56 2.82
N GLY A 52 -12.94 -0.15 3.90
CA GLY A 52 -12.30 1.16 3.93
C GLY A 52 -11.03 1.21 3.09
N THR A 53 -10.27 0.12 3.03
CA THR A 53 -9.05 0.04 2.22
C THR A 53 -9.31 0.03 0.71
N TYR A 54 -10.43 -0.54 0.26
CA TYR A 54 -10.79 -0.59 -1.17
C TYR A 54 -11.84 0.45 -1.58
N TYR A 55 -11.77 1.66 -1.00
CA TYR A 55 -12.63 2.80 -1.34
C TYR A 55 -14.14 2.52 -1.23
N GLY A 56 -14.56 1.72 -0.25
CA GLY A 56 -15.96 1.38 0.00
C GLY A 56 -16.88 2.60 0.13
N VAL A 57 -16.36 3.74 0.60
CA VAL A 57 -17.08 5.03 0.66
C VAL A 57 -17.65 5.42 -0.71
N ARG A 58 -16.89 5.18 -1.80
CA ARG A 58 -17.32 5.48 -3.18
C ARG A 58 -18.46 4.58 -3.66
N PHE A 59 -18.65 3.46 -2.99
CA PHE A 59 -19.74 2.52 -3.23
C PHE A 59 -20.86 2.66 -2.19
N GLY A 60 -20.92 3.78 -1.46
CA GLY A 60 -21.96 4.08 -0.49
C GLY A 60 -21.82 3.34 0.84
N LYS A 61 -20.70 2.67 1.11
CA LYS A 61 -20.45 2.05 2.42
C LYS A 61 -20.10 3.13 3.44
N ASN A 62 -20.66 3.02 4.63
CA ASN A 62 -20.31 3.88 5.75
C ASN A 62 -18.99 3.39 6.37
N ILE A 63 -17.90 4.13 6.16
CA ILE A 63 -16.57 3.84 6.70
C ILE A 63 -16.23 4.92 7.73
N PRO A 64 -15.81 4.54 8.94
CA PRO A 64 -15.45 5.51 9.96
C PRO A 64 -14.16 6.26 9.61
N TRP A 65 -14.09 7.54 9.94
CA TRP A 65 -12.84 8.30 9.93
C TRP A 65 -11.97 7.89 11.13
N VAL A 66 -10.77 7.40 10.86
CA VAL A 66 -9.82 6.84 11.84
C VAL A 66 -8.64 7.79 12.02
N THR A 67 -8.25 8.05 13.26
CA THR A 67 -7.10 8.93 13.60
C THR A 67 -6.01 8.20 14.37
N GLU A 68 -6.25 6.97 14.79
CA GLU A 68 -5.28 6.11 15.42
C GLU A 68 -4.06 5.89 14.53
N PHE A 69 -2.90 5.61 15.14
CA PHE A 69 -1.70 5.28 14.39
C PHE A 69 -1.98 4.12 13.42
N PRO A 70 -1.68 4.28 12.12
CA PRO A 70 -0.78 5.29 11.54
C PRO A 70 -1.39 6.59 11.00
N PHE A 71 -2.72 6.73 10.93
CA PHE A 71 -3.39 7.84 10.24
C PHE A 71 -3.19 9.22 10.89
N GLY A 72 -3.05 9.29 12.23
CA GLY A 72 -2.79 10.54 12.95
C GLY A 72 -1.36 11.09 12.79
N THR A 73 -0.45 10.33 12.19
CA THR A 73 0.98 10.69 12.12
C THR A 73 1.51 10.70 10.68
N ILE A 74 1.05 9.75 9.86
CA ILE A 74 1.53 9.54 8.51
C ILE A 74 0.38 9.81 7.55
N LYS A 75 0.59 10.72 6.61
CA LYS A 75 -0.31 10.86 5.47
C LYS A 75 -0.17 9.63 4.59
N ASP A 76 -1.29 9.04 4.21
CA ASP A 76 -1.30 7.93 3.24
C ASP A 76 -0.48 6.71 3.69
N PRO A 77 -0.71 6.19 4.92
CA PRO A 77 0.18 5.22 5.55
C PRO A 77 0.29 3.90 4.79
N GLN A 78 -0.75 3.51 4.04
CA GLN A 78 -0.73 2.33 3.19
C GLN A 78 0.25 2.49 2.02
N TYR A 79 0.23 3.65 1.37
CA TYR A 79 1.12 3.94 0.26
C TYR A 79 2.57 4.06 0.75
N VAL A 80 2.80 4.74 1.87
CA VAL A 80 4.12 4.80 2.52
C VAL A 80 4.63 3.39 2.86
N GLY A 81 3.82 2.56 3.50
CA GLY A 81 4.20 1.19 3.85
C GLY A 81 4.51 0.33 2.64
N SER A 82 3.75 0.50 1.56
CA SER A 82 3.99 -0.20 0.28
C SER A 82 5.29 0.25 -0.38
N ILE A 83 5.57 1.56 -0.43
CA ILE A 83 6.83 2.12 -0.95
C ILE A 83 8.02 1.59 -0.15
N MET A 84 7.96 1.59 1.18
CA MET A 84 9.04 1.04 2.02
C MET A 84 9.31 -0.44 1.74
N SER A 85 8.24 -1.22 1.55
CA SER A 85 8.36 -2.65 1.22
C SER A 85 8.99 -2.87 -0.15
N LEU A 86 8.71 -2.00 -1.13
CA LEU A 86 9.35 -2.05 -2.45
C LEU A 86 10.83 -1.68 -2.38
N LEU A 87 11.16 -0.61 -1.65
CA LEU A 87 12.55 -0.17 -1.48
C LEU A 87 13.40 -1.21 -0.75
N ALA A 88 12.82 -1.97 0.19
CA ALA A 88 13.49 -3.11 0.80
C ALA A 88 13.96 -4.13 -0.25
N CYS A 89 13.17 -4.36 -1.30
CA CYS A 89 13.43 -5.36 -2.33
C CYS A 89 14.37 -4.89 -3.47
N ILE A 90 14.99 -3.70 -3.35
CA ILE A 90 15.82 -3.10 -4.43
C ILE A 90 17.01 -3.95 -4.85
N GLN A 91 17.52 -4.80 -3.97
CA GLN A 91 18.60 -5.75 -4.29
C GLN A 91 18.16 -6.86 -5.24
N TRP A 92 16.89 -7.25 -5.20
CA TRP A 92 16.38 -8.43 -5.92
C TRP A 92 15.58 -8.09 -7.16
N VAL A 93 14.86 -6.96 -7.14
CA VAL A 93 13.98 -6.54 -8.23
C VAL A 93 14.67 -5.43 -9.02
N PRO A 94 14.69 -5.47 -10.37
CA PRO A 94 15.34 -4.44 -11.15
C PRO A 94 14.75 -3.05 -10.86
N PHE A 95 15.64 -2.07 -10.67
CA PHE A 95 15.30 -0.72 -10.21
C PHE A 95 14.15 -0.08 -10.98
N MET A 96 14.10 -0.24 -12.30
CA MET A 96 13.07 0.37 -13.15
C MET A 96 11.65 -0.04 -12.73
N TYR A 97 11.43 -1.29 -12.32
CA TYR A 97 10.12 -1.76 -11.86
C TYR A 97 9.73 -1.13 -10.52
N ILE A 98 10.68 -1.07 -9.57
CA ILE A 98 10.46 -0.42 -8.27
C ILE A 98 10.17 1.06 -8.48
N PHE A 99 10.98 1.74 -9.29
CA PHE A 99 10.86 3.17 -9.56
C PHE A 99 9.49 3.52 -10.15
N LEU A 100 9.05 2.81 -11.20
CA LEU A 100 7.74 3.03 -11.82
C LEU A 100 6.60 2.80 -10.83
N TRP A 101 6.71 1.79 -9.97
CA TRP A 101 5.68 1.49 -9.00
C TRP A 101 5.62 2.53 -7.87
N VAL A 102 6.77 2.99 -7.38
CA VAL A 102 6.85 4.11 -6.44
C VAL A 102 6.27 5.39 -7.05
N LEU A 103 6.57 5.69 -8.32
CA LEU A 103 5.93 6.81 -9.02
C LEU A 103 4.41 6.67 -9.09
N GLY A 104 3.90 5.46 -9.36
CA GLY A 104 2.46 5.19 -9.33
C GLY A 104 1.82 5.46 -7.97
N TYR A 105 2.49 5.07 -6.88
CA TYR A 105 2.02 5.38 -5.53
C TYR A 105 2.06 6.88 -5.22
N ILE A 106 3.14 7.58 -5.59
CA ILE A 106 3.22 9.04 -5.42
C ILE A 106 2.13 9.73 -6.23
N PHE A 107 1.88 9.28 -7.46
CA PHE A 107 0.80 9.81 -8.29
C PHE A 107 -0.56 9.65 -7.59
N MET A 108 -0.86 8.47 -7.03
CA MET A 108 -2.11 8.25 -6.30
C MET A 108 -2.23 9.14 -5.05
N ILE A 109 -1.15 9.29 -4.27
CA ILE A 109 -1.12 10.22 -3.13
C ILE A 109 -1.45 11.65 -3.59
N LEU A 110 -0.88 12.10 -4.70
CA LEU A 110 -1.13 13.44 -5.24
C LEU A 110 -2.58 13.60 -5.71
N VAL A 111 -3.15 12.59 -6.37
CA VAL A 111 -4.55 12.58 -6.79
C VAL A 111 -5.47 12.67 -5.57
N GLU A 112 -5.26 11.81 -4.57
CA GLU A 112 -6.08 11.76 -3.36
C GLU A 112 -5.96 13.04 -2.51
N SER A 113 -4.79 13.68 -2.52
CA SER A 113 -4.59 14.96 -1.82
C SER A 113 -5.50 16.08 -2.36
N LYS A 114 -5.90 16.00 -3.63
CA LYS A 114 -6.76 16.97 -4.32
C LYS A 114 -8.24 16.58 -4.31
N GLU A 115 -8.60 15.44 -3.74
CA GLU A 115 -10.00 14.99 -3.70
C GLU A 115 -10.84 15.85 -2.74
N ASP A 116 -12.08 16.09 -3.16
CA ASP A 116 -13.08 16.83 -2.40
C ASP A 116 -13.25 16.19 -1.01
N PRO A 117 -13.01 16.94 0.09
CA PRO A 117 -13.24 16.47 1.45
C PRO A 117 -14.64 15.88 1.68
N ALA A 118 -15.66 16.32 0.95
CA ALA A 118 -17.03 15.81 1.07
C ALA A 118 -17.18 14.34 0.61
N SER A 119 -16.25 13.85 -0.22
CA SER A 119 -16.23 12.47 -0.71
C SER A 119 -15.51 11.48 0.23
N ARG A 120 -14.92 11.99 1.32
CA ARG A 120 -14.13 11.19 2.27
C ARG A 120 -15.01 10.53 3.33
N ALA A 121 -14.41 9.56 4.05
CA ALA A 121 -15.02 8.98 5.24
C ALA A 121 -15.39 10.07 6.25
N LYS A 122 -16.51 9.90 6.95
CA LYS A 122 -17.00 10.86 7.94
C LYS A 122 -16.64 10.41 9.35
N PRO A 123 -16.41 11.34 10.30
CA PRO A 123 -16.34 10.99 11.71
C PRO A 123 -17.61 10.24 12.12
N LEU A 124 -17.47 9.24 12.99
CA LEU A 124 -18.62 8.66 13.67
C LEU A 124 -19.25 9.76 14.53
N SER A 125 -20.54 10.03 14.31
CA SER A 125 -21.35 10.96 15.10
C SER A 125 -21.62 10.44 16.50
#